data_AF-A0A096M2R3-F1
#
_entry.id   AF-A0A096M2R3-F1
#
_cell.length_a   1.000
_cell.length_b   1.000
_cell.length_c   1.000
_cell.angle_alpha   90.00
_cell.angle_beta   90.00
_cell.angle_gamma   90.00
#
_symmetry.space_group_name_H-M   'P 1'
#
loop_
_entity.id
_entity.type
_entity.pdbx_description
1 polymer ?
#
loop_
_entity_poly.entity_id
_entity_poly.type
_entity_poly.pdbx_seq_one_letter_code
_entity_poly.pdbx_strand_id
1 'polypeptide(L)'
;PPPPLLPPTRPLSTTPANHNPRKKRRVRSFFWKPIPEEKVRGKPNIWTLAVRQQQYQIDVRSVEELFGQQEDAASALRGTTATTGTSTRISRSRSFKDNSRNEVSILDSKRGMNVGIFLKQFKKSNRSIVEDIRRGEGKIYGAELLKDLLKLLPDAEEIKKLQAFKGDPDKLTLVDSFMYLLIQVPRFEVRIEAMVLRDEFSPCSAAMSHDIDVIRAATEELMNCEELHAILHLVLQAGNIMNAHKVLCSGCQIF
;
A
#
# COMPACT_ATOMS: atom_id res chain seq x y z
N PRO A 1 69.42 3.92 27.65
CA PRO A 1 68.72 5.24 27.63
C PRO A 1 69.16 6.05 26.39
N PRO A 2 68.20 6.67 25.68
CA PRO A 2 67.74 8.01 26.04
C PRO A 2 66.21 8.08 26.30
N PRO A 3 65.74 9.15 26.97
CA PRO A 3 64.36 9.29 27.42
C PRO A 3 63.40 9.69 26.29
N PRO A 4 62.08 9.45 26.46
CA PRO A 4 61.06 9.86 25.49
C PRO A 4 60.92 11.39 25.46
N LEU A 5 60.84 11.96 24.26
CA LEU A 5 60.51 13.37 24.06
C LEU A 5 59.02 13.61 24.34
N LEU A 6 58.74 14.59 25.20
CA LEU A 6 57.40 15.12 25.49
C LEU A 6 56.84 15.92 24.30
N PRO A 7 55.50 16.04 24.20
CA PRO A 7 54.81 16.44 22.97
C PRO A 7 54.84 17.97 22.74
N PRO A 8 54.81 18.45 21.48
CA PRO A 8 54.53 19.84 21.21
C PRO A 8 53.04 20.18 21.46
N THR A 9 52.86 21.35 22.05
CA THR A 9 51.62 21.95 22.56
C THR A 9 50.57 22.23 21.48
N ARG A 10 49.29 22.04 21.83
CA ARG A 10 48.13 22.45 21.00
C ARG A 10 47.99 23.98 21.00
N PRO A 11 47.70 24.62 19.86
CA PRO A 11 47.14 25.97 19.85
C PRO A 11 45.68 25.97 20.32
N LEU A 12 45.34 27.02 21.07
CA LEU A 12 44.02 27.29 21.63
C LEU A 12 42.91 27.38 20.56
N SER A 13 41.74 26.94 21.01
CA SER A 13 40.41 27.02 20.44
C SER A 13 39.98 28.39 19.91
N THR A 14 39.55 28.44 18.66
CA THR A 14 38.59 29.42 18.15
C THR A 14 37.19 28.78 18.11
N THR A 15 36.30 29.27 18.95
CA THR A 15 34.86 28.93 18.95
C THR A 15 34.16 29.52 17.73
N PRO A 16 33.42 28.74 16.93
CA PRO A 16 32.36 29.29 16.10
C PRO A 16 31.07 29.41 16.92
N ALA A 17 30.46 30.57 16.75
CA ALA A 17 29.19 31.05 17.27
C ALA A 17 28.14 30.00 17.65
N ASN A 18 27.55 30.25 18.81
CA ASN A 18 26.36 29.65 19.38
C ASN A 18 25.16 29.74 18.41
N HIS A 19 25.01 28.76 17.51
CA HIS A 19 23.73 28.52 16.85
C HIS A 19 22.84 27.76 17.83
N ASN A 20 21.90 28.45 18.45
CA ASN A 20 20.74 27.84 19.09
C ASN A 20 20.16 26.77 18.15
N PRO A 21 20.20 25.46 18.50
CA PRO A 21 19.46 24.49 17.73
C PRO A 21 17.99 24.77 18.01
N ARG A 22 17.29 25.37 17.02
CA ARG A 22 15.83 25.43 17.05
C ARG A 22 15.33 24.03 17.37
N LYS A 23 14.53 23.90 18.43
CA LYS A 23 13.90 22.63 18.80
C LYS A 23 13.04 22.19 17.61
N LYS A 24 13.51 21.20 16.85
CA LYS A 24 12.77 20.63 15.72
C LYS A 24 11.44 20.08 16.25
N ARG A 25 10.33 20.51 15.68
CA ARG A 25 9.01 19.97 16.06
C ARG A 25 8.97 18.50 15.66
N ARG A 26 8.54 17.64 16.58
CA ARG A 26 8.39 16.21 16.28
C ARG A 26 7.27 16.04 15.26
N VAL A 27 7.62 15.66 14.04
CA VAL A 27 6.66 15.34 12.98
C VAL A 27 6.09 13.94 13.15
N ARG A 28 4.89 13.69 12.62
CA ARG A 28 4.27 12.35 12.61
C ARG A 28 5.15 11.36 11.85
N SER A 29 5.27 10.13 12.37
CA SER A 29 6.12 9.10 11.77
C SER A 29 5.51 8.58 10.47
N PHE A 30 6.34 8.47 9.42
CA PHE A 30 5.97 7.85 8.15
C PHE A 30 6.38 6.37 8.17
N PHE A 31 5.41 5.46 8.06
CA PHE A 31 5.61 4.02 8.25
C PHE A 31 6.10 3.31 6.99
N TRP A 32 7.28 3.69 6.51
CA TRP A 32 7.97 2.96 5.43
C TRP A 32 8.74 1.75 5.94
N LYS A 33 9.01 0.78 5.05
CA LYS A 33 9.97 -0.30 5.31
C LYS A 33 11.29 0.02 4.60
N PRO A 34 12.41 0.19 5.32
CA PRO A 34 13.70 0.46 4.68
C PRO A 34 14.15 -0.76 3.87
N ILE A 35 14.74 -0.51 2.70
CA ILE A 35 15.36 -1.54 1.88
C ILE A 35 16.78 -1.78 2.42
N PRO A 36 17.20 -3.02 2.69
CA PRO A 36 18.57 -3.32 3.15
C PRO A 36 19.63 -2.74 2.21
N GLU A 37 20.69 -2.13 2.75
CA GLU A 37 21.71 -1.44 1.96
C GLU A 37 22.37 -2.36 0.93
N GLU A 38 22.53 -3.67 1.22
CA GLU A 38 23.15 -4.61 0.29
C GLU A 38 22.30 -4.85 -0.97
N LYS A 39 20.98 -4.60 -0.89
CA LYS A 39 20.06 -4.70 -2.04
C LYS A 39 20.01 -3.41 -2.85
N VAL A 40 20.57 -2.31 -2.32
CA VAL A 40 20.52 -0.97 -2.93
C VAL A 40 21.89 -0.57 -3.49
N ARG A 41 22.99 -0.87 -2.81
CA ARG A 41 24.34 -0.55 -3.30
C ARG A 41 24.84 -1.61 -4.30
N GLY A 42 25.57 -1.17 -5.33
CA GLY A 42 26.30 -2.05 -6.25
C GLY A 42 25.55 -2.54 -7.50
N LYS A 43 24.27 -2.21 -7.67
CA LYS A 43 23.49 -2.48 -8.90
C LYS A 43 22.78 -1.21 -9.38
N PRO A 44 22.65 -0.96 -10.69
CA PRO A 44 21.89 0.17 -11.19
C PRO A 44 20.41 -0.02 -10.86
N ASN A 45 19.93 0.75 -9.89
CA ASN A 45 18.54 0.80 -9.47
C ASN A 45 18.09 2.25 -9.25
N ILE A 46 16.78 2.44 -9.11
CA ILE A 46 16.14 3.76 -8.98
C ILE A 46 16.74 4.62 -7.86
N TRP A 47 17.24 4.01 -6.77
CA TRP A 47 17.86 4.72 -5.64
C TRP A 47 19.31 5.13 -5.90
N THR A 48 20.01 4.41 -6.78
CA THR A 48 21.40 4.73 -7.19
C THR A 48 21.48 5.66 -8.41
N LEU A 49 20.44 5.71 -9.23
CA LEU A 49 20.36 6.54 -10.44
C LEU A 49 19.92 7.99 -10.14
N ALA A 50 19.06 8.18 -9.14
CA ALA A 50 18.44 9.46 -8.80
C ALA A 50 19.38 10.51 -8.18
N VAL A 51 20.63 10.16 -7.85
CA VAL A 51 21.57 11.05 -7.14
C VAL A 51 22.18 12.11 -8.07
N ARG A 52 22.09 11.97 -9.40
CA ARG A 52 22.83 12.84 -10.32
C ARG A 52 22.18 14.19 -10.65
N GLN A 53 20.88 14.39 -10.42
CA GLN A 53 20.21 15.68 -10.63
C GLN A 53 19.01 15.83 -9.69
N GLN A 54 19.22 16.42 -8.50
CA GLN A 54 18.11 16.91 -7.68
C GLN A 54 18.17 18.44 -7.60
N GLN A 55 17.24 19.09 -8.31
CA GLN A 55 17.06 20.55 -8.33
C GLN A 55 16.09 21.05 -7.24
N TYR A 56 15.49 20.14 -6.46
CA TYR A 56 14.39 20.45 -5.54
C TYR A 56 14.83 20.24 -4.09
N GLN A 57 14.59 21.26 -3.26
CA GLN A 57 14.83 21.22 -1.82
C GLN A 57 13.49 21.11 -1.10
N ILE A 58 13.42 20.22 -0.11
CA ILE A 58 12.24 20.09 0.74
C ILE A 58 12.23 21.25 1.73
N ASP A 59 11.14 22.02 1.77
CA ASP A 59 10.95 23.02 2.82
C ASP A 59 10.62 22.34 4.14
N VAL A 60 11.66 22.17 4.96
CA VAL A 60 11.58 21.56 6.29
C VAL A 60 10.60 22.32 7.19
N ARG A 61 10.44 23.65 7.04
CA ARG A 61 9.54 24.44 7.89
C ARG A 61 8.09 24.13 7.58
N SER A 62 7.72 24.06 6.30
CA SER A 62 6.36 23.68 5.90
C SER A 62 6.02 22.26 6.36
N VAL A 63 6.97 21.32 6.30
CA VAL A 63 6.77 19.95 6.80
C VAL A 63 6.57 19.93 8.32
N GLU A 64 7.35 20.70 9.07
CA GLU A 64 7.20 20.82 10.53
C GLU A 64 5.89 21.53 10.94
N GLU A 65 5.39 22.48 10.14
CA GLU A 65 4.13 23.17 10.38
C GLU A 65 2.91 22.29 10.09
N LEU A 66 2.91 21.62 8.93
CA LEU A 66 1.78 20.79 8.47
C LEU A 66 1.68 19.46 9.21
N PHE A 67 2.83 18.88 9.62
CA PHE A 67 2.89 17.54 10.21
C PHE A 67 3.47 17.51 11.63
N GLY A 68 3.83 18.66 12.20
CA GLY A 68 4.32 18.77 13.58
C GLY A 68 3.22 18.46 14.58
N GLN A 69 3.55 17.68 15.61
CA GLN A 69 2.67 17.47 16.75
C GLN A 69 2.43 18.82 17.46
N GLN A 70 1.17 19.15 17.74
CA GLN A 70 0.79 20.33 18.52
C GLN A 70 0.82 19.94 19.99
N GLU A 71 1.67 20.59 20.78
CA GLU A 71 1.65 20.46 22.24
C GLU A 71 0.59 21.43 22.77
N ASP A 72 -0.58 20.90 23.16
CA ASP A 72 -1.62 21.70 23.82
C ASP A 72 -1.17 22.05 25.24
N ALA A 73 -0.67 23.28 25.41
CA ALA A 73 -0.39 23.89 26.70
C ALA A 73 -1.67 24.50 27.28
N ALA A 74 -2.46 23.71 28.00
CA ALA A 74 -3.55 24.21 28.84
C ALA A 74 -3.43 23.68 30.28
N SER A 75 -2.51 24.25 31.05
CA SER A 75 -2.61 24.27 32.51
C SER A 75 -1.65 25.31 33.10
N ALA A 76 -2.13 26.55 33.28
CA ALA A 76 -1.46 27.56 34.09
C ALA A 76 -2.46 28.62 34.61
N LEU A 77 -3.02 28.35 35.79
CA LEU A 77 -3.38 29.30 36.87
C LEU A 77 -3.89 28.40 38.01
N ARG A 78 -3.26 28.24 39.19
CA ARG A 78 -2.67 29.19 40.14
C ARG A 78 -1.80 28.35 41.11
N GLY A 79 -0.51 28.69 41.33
CA GLY A 79 0.03 29.25 42.60
C GLY A 79 -0.13 28.33 43.83
N THR A 80 0.86 27.95 44.65
CA THR A 80 2.21 28.49 44.95
C THR A 80 3.01 27.46 45.80
N THR A 81 4.34 27.40 45.57
CA THR A 81 5.45 27.11 46.50
C THR A 81 5.44 25.82 47.37
N ALA A 82 6.31 24.84 47.05
CA ALA A 82 7.62 24.54 47.69
C ALA A 82 7.44 23.58 48.91
N THR A 83 8.18 22.48 49.13
CA THR A 83 9.57 22.10 48.80
C THR A 83 9.73 20.58 49.01
N THR A 84 10.70 19.97 48.31
CA THR A 84 11.52 18.78 48.68
C THR A 84 10.90 17.39 48.89
N GLY A 85 11.34 16.45 48.02
CA GLY A 85 12.25 15.39 48.47
C GLY A 85 11.67 13.99 48.72
N THR A 86 11.68 13.17 47.66
CA THR A 86 12.15 11.77 47.64
C THR A 86 11.54 10.76 48.63
N SER A 87 10.67 9.85 48.13
CA SER A 87 11.06 8.46 47.82
C SER A 87 9.85 7.50 47.76
N THR A 88 9.76 6.84 46.61
CA THR A 88 9.35 5.43 46.43
C THR A 88 7.98 4.93 46.87
N ARG A 89 7.16 4.70 45.83
CA ARG A 89 6.58 3.43 45.37
C ARG A 89 5.05 3.37 45.35
N ILE A 90 4.63 2.69 44.29
CA ILE A 90 3.35 2.02 44.03
C ILE A 90 2.30 2.81 43.25
N SER A 91 2.32 2.51 41.93
CA SER A 91 1.19 2.14 41.08
C SER A 91 -0.03 3.06 41.08
N ARG A 92 -0.35 3.59 39.90
CA ARG A 92 -1.64 3.36 39.24
C ARG A 92 -1.60 3.90 37.80
N SER A 93 -1.55 2.95 36.88
CA SER A 93 -2.09 3.04 35.53
C SER A 93 -3.41 3.82 35.53
N ARG A 94 -3.49 4.89 34.74
CA ARG A 94 -4.77 5.45 34.31
C ARG A 94 -4.97 5.09 32.84
N SER A 95 -5.64 3.96 32.70
CA SER A 95 -6.29 3.45 31.50
C SER A 95 -7.00 4.57 30.75
N PHE A 96 -6.74 4.65 29.45
CA PHE A 96 -7.71 5.19 28.51
C PHE A 96 -9.05 4.52 28.76
N LYS A 97 -10.09 5.34 28.80
CA LYS A 97 -11.45 4.99 29.20
C LYS A 97 -11.95 3.81 28.37
N ASP A 98 -11.80 2.67 29.00
CA ASP A 98 -12.38 1.37 28.77
C ASP A 98 -13.90 1.49 28.61
N ASN A 99 -14.36 1.33 27.37
CA ASN A 99 -15.73 0.96 27.07
C ASN A 99 -15.80 -0.52 26.62
N SER A 100 -14.73 -1.30 26.84
CA SER A 100 -14.52 -2.64 26.28
C SER A 100 -14.25 -3.70 27.36
N ARG A 101 -14.67 -3.47 28.61
CA ARG A 101 -14.31 -4.34 29.74
C ARG A 101 -14.88 -5.76 29.64
N ASN A 102 -15.74 -6.01 28.65
CA ASN A 102 -16.36 -7.30 28.37
C ASN A 102 -16.21 -7.76 26.91
N GLU A 103 -15.41 -7.07 26.08
CA GLU A 103 -15.25 -7.49 24.68
C GLU A 103 -14.24 -8.64 24.55
N VAL A 104 -14.71 -9.77 24.05
CA VAL A 104 -13.90 -10.97 23.78
C VAL A 104 -13.29 -10.84 22.39
N SER A 105 -11.98 -11.04 22.28
CA SER A 105 -11.28 -11.10 20.99
C SER A 105 -10.78 -12.51 20.70
N ILE A 106 -11.03 -12.98 19.47
CA ILE A 106 -10.69 -14.34 19.02
C ILE A 106 -9.47 -14.30 18.09
N LEU A 107 -9.45 -13.35 17.16
CA LEU A 107 -8.31 -13.10 16.28
C LEU A 107 -7.14 -12.47 17.04
N ASP A 108 -5.91 -12.66 16.55
CA ASP A 108 -4.76 -11.97 17.13
C ASP A 108 -4.85 -10.45 16.88
N SER A 109 -4.22 -9.66 17.76
CA SER A 109 -4.37 -8.20 17.73
C SER A 109 -3.92 -7.56 16.42
N LYS A 110 -2.91 -8.12 15.74
CA LYS A 110 -2.41 -7.58 14.46
C LYS A 110 -3.40 -7.88 13.35
N ARG A 111 -3.93 -9.11 13.30
CA ARG A 111 -4.97 -9.52 12.37
C ARG A 111 -6.25 -8.72 12.56
N GLY A 112 -6.72 -8.61 13.81
CA GLY A 112 -7.89 -7.82 14.18
C GLY A 112 -7.75 -6.36 13.74
N MET A 113 -6.58 -5.73 13.97
CA MET A 113 -6.31 -4.36 13.51
C MET A 113 -6.40 -4.23 11.99
N ASN A 114 -5.75 -5.10 11.23
CA ASN A 114 -5.74 -5.04 9.76
C ASN A 114 -7.14 -5.16 9.17
N VAL A 115 -7.92 -6.14 9.64
CA VAL A 115 -9.31 -6.33 9.20
C VAL A 115 -10.18 -5.14 9.66
N GLY A 116 -10.00 -4.65 10.88
CA GLY A 116 -10.75 -3.51 11.39
C GLY A 116 -10.53 -2.22 10.60
N ILE A 117 -9.29 -1.96 10.16
CA ILE A 117 -8.98 -0.83 9.26
C ILE A 117 -9.69 -1.02 7.92
N PHE A 118 -9.64 -2.23 7.37
CA PHE A 118 -10.26 -2.55 6.10
C PHE A 118 -11.79 -2.42 6.14
N LEU A 119 -12.46 -2.94 7.17
CA LEU A 119 -13.92 -2.87 7.33
C LEU A 119 -14.46 -1.44 7.36
N LYS A 120 -13.67 -0.45 7.81
CA LYS A 120 -14.07 0.96 7.76
C LYS A 120 -14.32 1.47 6.33
N GLN A 121 -13.74 0.84 5.31
CA GLN A 121 -13.93 1.22 3.91
C GLN A 121 -15.33 0.91 3.41
N PHE A 122 -16.02 -0.09 3.99
CA PHE A 122 -17.39 -0.47 3.62
C PHE A 122 -18.43 0.56 4.06
N LYS A 123 -18.12 1.41 5.04
CA LYS A 123 -19.01 2.45 5.61
C LYS A 123 -20.42 1.93 5.97
N LYS A 124 -20.52 0.65 6.32
CA LYS A 124 -21.76 -0.06 6.68
C LYS A 124 -21.54 -0.86 7.96
N SER A 125 -22.64 -1.21 8.63
CA SER A 125 -22.58 -2.11 9.79
C SER A 125 -22.22 -3.54 9.36
N ASN A 126 -21.56 -4.31 10.23
CA ASN A 126 -21.20 -5.70 9.96
C ASN A 126 -22.40 -6.54 9.49
N ARG A 127 -23.55 -6.38 10.16
CA ARG A 127 -24.78 -7.10 9.81
C ARG A 127 -25.25 -6.76 8.40
N SER A 128 -25.19 -5.48 8.01
CA SER A 128 -25.53 -5.08 6.64
C SER A 128 -24.57 -5.64 5.62
N ILE A 129 -23.25 -5.60 5.87
CA ILE A 129 -22.26 -6.14 4.93
C ILE A 129 -22.46 -7.65 4.73
N VAL A 130 -22.66 -8.39 5.82
CA VAL A 130 -22.89 -9.85 5.77
C VAL A 130 -24.20 -10.17 5.06
N GLU A 131 -25.24 -9.36 5.24
CA GLU A 131 -26.51 -9.53 4.52
C GLU A 131 -26.37 -9.24 3.03
N ASP A 132 -25.62 -8.20 2.65
CA ASP A 132 -25.31 -7.90 1.27
C ASP A 132 -24.54 -9.08 0.63
N ILE A 133 -23.57 -9.68 1.32
CA ILE A 133 -22.87 -10.90 0.86
C ILE A 133 -23.83 -12.09 0.75
N ARG A 134 -24.75 -12.27 1.72
CA ARG A 134 -25.75 -13.34 1.69
C ARG A 134 -26.70 -13.22 0.48
N ARG A 135 -27.09 -11.99 0.13
CA ARG A 135 -27.93 -11.68 -1.04
C ARG A 135 -27.13 -11.61 -2.34
N GLY A 136 -25.81 -11.50 -2.25
CA GLY A 136 -24.94 -11.27 -3.40
C GLY A 136 -25.04 -9.84 -3.93
N GLU A 137 -25.36 -8.84 -3.11
CA GLU A 137 -25.51 -7.43 -3.49
C GLU A 137 -24.17 -6.66 -3.41
N GLY A 138 -23.24 -6.97 -4.31
CA GLY A 138 -21.88 -6.42 -4.30
C GLY A 138 -21.65 -5.10 -5.04
N LYS A 139 -22.62 -4.66 -5.84
CA LYS A 139 -22.45 -3.54 -6.81
C LYS A 139 -22.03 -2.22 -6.14
N ILE A 140 -22.46 -2.00 -4.90
CA ILE A 140 -22.15 -0.80 -4.12
C ILE A 140 -20.69 -0.75 -3.63
N TYR A 141 -20.00 -1.88 -3.59
CA TYR A 141 -18.64 -2.00 -3.08
C TYR A 141 -17.61 -1.94 -4.20
N GLY A 142 -17.98 -2.42 -5.38
CA GLY A 142 -17.09 -2.59 -6.53
C GLY A 142 -16.17 -3.81 -6.40
N ALA A 143 -15.67 -4.27 -7.54
CA ALA A 143 -14.80 -5.44 -7.64
C ALA A 143 -13.55 -5.35 -6.75
N GLU A 144 -12.86 -4.20 -6.73
CA GLU A 144 -11.59 -4.05 -6.01
C GLU A 144 -11.73 -4.21 -4.50
N LEU A 145 -12.75 -3.59 -3.90
CA LEU A 145 -13.00 -3.74 -2.47
C LEU A 145 -13.38 -5.17 -2.11
N LEU A 146 -14.13 -5.86 -2.97
CA LEU A 146 -14.50 -7.27 -2.76
C LEU A 146 -13.30 -8.22 -2.93
N LYS A 147 -12.39 -7.95 -3.86
CA LYS A 147 -11.12 -8.68 -4.02
C LYS A 147 -10.21 -8.52 -2.81
N ASP A 148 -10.14 -7.31 -2.25
CA ASP A 148 -9.37 -7.09 -1.03
C ASP A 148 -10.00 -7.79 0.19
N LEU A 149 -11.34 -7.90 0.22
CA LEU A 149 -12.03 -8.70 1.23
C LEU A 149 -11.65 -10.18 1.11
N LEU A 150 -11.58 -10.74 -0.11
CA LEU A 150 -11.14 -12.12 -0.36
C LEU A 150 -9.76 -12.41 0.26
N LYS A 151 -8.83 -11.46 0.17
CA LYS A 151 -7.48 -11.59 0.77
C LYS A 151 -7.49 -11.56 2.29
N LEU A 152 -8.57 -11.09 2.90
CA LEU A 152 -8.70 -10.89 4.35
C LEU A 152 -9.63 -11.89 5.01
N LEU A 153 -10.22 -12.83 4.26
CA LEU A 153 -11.09 -13.87 4.78
C LEU A 153 -10.39 -14.72 5.84
N PRO A 154 -11.15 -15.27 6.81
CA PRO A 154 -10.57 -16.06 7.87
C PRO A 154 -10.00 -17.37 7.33
N ASP A 155 -8.82 -17.78 7.81
CA ASP A 155 -8.24 -19.08 7.46
C ASP A 155 -8.95 -20.25 8.16
N ALA A 156 -8.62 -21.49 7.79
CA ALA A 156 -9.27 -22.67 8.36
C ALA A 156 -9.13 -22.79 9.89
N GLU A 157 -8.03 -22.30 10.47
CA GLU A 157 -7.81 -22.33 11.93
C GLU A 157 -8.59 -21.20 12.62
N GLU A 158 -8.63 -20.00 12.03
CA GLU A 158 -9.46 -18.88 12.46
C GLU A 158 -10.95 -19.26 12.42
N ILE A 159 -11.41 -19.94 11.35
CA ILE A 159 -12.78 -20.45 11.24
C ILE A 159 -13.11 -21.42 12.37
N LYS A 160 -12.24 -22.40 12.67
CA LYS A 160 -12.46 -23.34 13.78
C LYS A 160 -12.58 -22.62 15.12
N LYS A 161 -11.73 -21.63 15.39
CA LYS A 161 -11.77 -20.83 16.64
C LYS A 161 -13.07 -20.03 16.74
N LEU A 162 -13.50 -19.41 15.63
CA LEU A 162 -14.75 -18.66 15.55
C LEU A 162 -15.98 -19.58 15.73
N GLN A 163 -15.96 -20.78 15.16
CA GLN A 163 -17.02 -21.79 15.33
C GLN A 163 -17.08 -22.36 16.76
N ALA A 164 -15.94 -22.50 17.42
CA ALA A 164 -15.85 -22.99 18.79
C ALA A 164 -16.34 -21.98 19.85
N PHE A 165 -16.53 -20.70 19.46
CA PHE A 165 -17.04 -19.68 20.34
C PHE A 165 -18.52 -19.93 20.69
N LYS A 166 -18.79 -20.19 21.98
CA LYS A 166 -20.14 -20.41 22.54
C LYS A 166 -20.66 -19.22 23.35
N GLY A 167 -19.97 -18.08 23.29
CA GLY A 167 -20.38 -16.87 23.99
C GLY A 167 -21.43 -16.07 23.22
N ASP A 168 -21.82 -14.94 23.80
CA ASP A 168 -22.70 -13.97 23.14
C ASP A 168 -21.93 -13.21 22.04
N PRO A 169 -22.37 -13.27 20.76
CA PRO A 169 -21.72 -12.58 19.65
C PRO A 169 -21.67 -11.06 19.82
N ASP A 170 -22.59 -10.48 20.59
CA ASP A 170 -22.61 -9.02 20.85
C ASP A 170 -21.52 -8.60 21.85
N LYS A 171 -20.84 -9.57 22.49
CA LYS A 171 -19.64 -9.34 23.31
C LYS A 171 -18.35 -9.53 22.54
N LEU A 172 -18.39 -9.86 21.25
CA LEU A 172 -17.17 -9.93 20.44
C LEU A 172 -16.72 -8.52 20.04
N THR A 173 -15.41 -8.34 19.81
CA THR A 173 -14.94 -7.12 19.16
C THR A 173 -15.65 -6.92 17.82
N LEU A 174 -15.71 -5.69 17.31
CA LEU A 174 -16.33 -5.39 16.01
C LEU A 174 -15.81 -6.32 14.90
N VAL A 175 -14.51 -6.64 14.92
CA VAL A 175 -13.87 -7.46 13.88
C VAL A 175 -14.23 -8.93 14.05
N ASP A 176 -14.14 -9.45 15.27
CA ASP A 176 -14.48 -10.82 15.58
C ASP A 176 -15.97 -11.09 15.32
N SER A 177 -16.84 -10.11 15.64
CA SER A 177 -18.28 -10.14 15.33
C SER A 177 -18.53 -10.21 13.82
N PHE A 178 -17.83 -9.42 13.01
CA PHE A 178 -17.93 -9.50 11.54
C PHE A 178 -17.54 -10.89 11.03
N MET A 179 -16.37 -11.40 11.44
CA MET A 179 -15.90 -12.70 10.97
C MET A 179 -16.82 -13.84 11.43
N TYR A 180 -17.29 -13.78 12.67
CA TYR A 180 -18.24 -14.75 13.21
C TYR A 180 -19.56 -14.77 12.42
N LEU A 181 -20.09 -13.61 12.05
CA LEU A 181 -21.30 -13.51 11.21
C LEU A 181 -21.03 -13.97 9.76
N LEU A 182 -19.84 -13.69 9.23
CA LEU A 182 -19.46 -14.07 7.87
C LEU A 182 -19.38 -15.59 7.70
N ILE A 183 -18.75 -16.30 8.64
CA ILE A 183 -18.62 -17.78 8.57
C ILE A 183 -19.95 -18.52 8.67
N GLN A 184 -21.02 -17.85 9.14
CA GLN A 184 -22.37 -18.40 9.13
C GLN A 184 -23.04 -18.32 7.76
N VAL A 185 -22.50 -17.51 6.83
CA VAL A 185 -22.99 -17.45 5.46
C VAL A 185 -22.48 -18.69 4.70
N PRO A 186 -23.37 -19.55 4.17
CA PRO A 186 -22.94 -20.73 3.44
C PRO A 186 -22.14 -20.35 2.20
N ARG A 187 -20.93 -20.93 2.08
CA ARG A 187 -20.00 -20.71 0.95
C ARG A 187 -19.72 -19.21 0.72
N PHE A 188 -19.44 -18.46 1.79
CA PHE A 188 -19.20 -17.01 1.72
C PHE A 188 -18.06 -16.64 0.76
N GLU A 189 -16.98 -17.42 0.72
CA GLU A 189 -15.85 -17.23 -0.21
C GLU A 189 -16.34 -17.18 -1.67
N VAL A 190 -16.99 -18.26 -2.12
CA VAL A 190 -17.55 -18.40 -3.47
C VAL A 190 -18.58 -17.31 -3.79
N ARG A 191 -19.37 -16.87 -2.80
CA ARG A 191 -20.32 -15.77 -3.00
C ARG A 191 -19.61 -14.45 -3.29
N ILE A 192 -18.55 -14.14 -2.54
CA ILE A 192 -17.76 -12.93 -2.76
C ILE A 192 -17.04 -13.01 -4.11
N GLU A 193 -16.47 -14.15 -4.47
CA GLU A 193 -15.88 -14.38 -5.80
C GLU A 193 -16.90 -14.17 -6.92
N ALA A 194 -18.10 -14.71 -6.78
CA ALA A 194 -19.18 -14.52 -7.75
C ALA A 194 -19.63 -13.05 -7.85
N MET A 195 -19.63 -12.31 -6.73
CA MET A 195 -19.92 -10.87 -6.73
C MET A 195 -18.85 -10.08 -7.49
N VAL A 196 -17.57 -10.41 -7.30
CA VAL A 196 -16.45 -9.84 -8.07
C VAL A 196 -16.64 -10.13 -9.56
N LEU A 197 -16.79 -11.41 -9.91
CA LEU A 197 -16.96 -11.83 -11.30
C LEU A 197 -18.11 -11.10 -11.98
N ARG A 198 -19.26 -10.96 -11.31
CA ARG A 198 -20.41 -10.26 -11.88
C ARG A 198 -20.14 -8.78 -12.16
N ASP A 199 -19.35 -8.12 -11.33
CA ASP A 199 -18.98 -6.71 -11.50
C ASP A 199 -17.97 -6.52 -12.64
N GLU A 200 -17.01 -7.45 -12.78
CA GLU A 200 -15.93 -7.36 -13.78
C GLU A 200 -16.29 -7.92 -15.16
N PHE A 201 -17.26 -8.83 -15.23
CA PHE A 201 -17.55 -9.58 -16.44
C PHE A 201 -17.93 -8.67 -17.61
N SER A 202 -18.85 -7.73 -17.38
CA SER A 202 -19.33 -6.84 -18.45
C SER A 202 -18.23 -5.90 -18.97
N PRO A 203 -17.47 -5.19 -18.10
CA PRO A 203 -16.32 -4.41 -18.53
C PRO A 203 -15.26 -5.24 -19.28
N CYS A 204 -14.88 -6.41 -18.78
CA CYS A 204 -13.90 -7.28 -19.44
C CYS A 204 -14.40 -7.76 -20.80
N SER A 205 -15.67 -8.20 -20.89
CA SER A 205 -16.25 -8.66 -22.15
C SER A 205 -16.32 -7.53 -23.19
N ALA A 206 -16.66 -6.31 -22.77
CA ALA A 206 -16.71 -5.16 -23.65
C ALA A 206 -15.31 -4.78 -24.16
N ALA A 207 -14.31 -4.73 -23.28
CA ALA A 207 -12.93 -4.47 -23.66
C ALA A 207 -12.40 -5.52 -24.64
N MET A 208 -12.63 -6.81 -24.36
CA MET A 208 -12.21 -7.90 -25.25
C MET A 208 -12.91 -7.84 -26.61
N SER A 209 -14.20 -7.50 -26.63
CA SER A 209 -14.93 -7.33 -27.91
C SER A 209 -14.37 -6.18 -28.72
N HIS A 210 -14.07 -5.05 -28.08
CA HIS A 210 -13.42 -3.91 -28.74
C HIS A 210 -12.06 -4.28 -29.32
N ASP A 211 -11.21 -4.98 -28.56
CA ASP A 211 -9.89 -5.41 -29.04
C ASP A 211 -10.00 -6.35 -30.25
N ILE A 212 -10.99 -7.26 -30.24
CA ILE A 212 -11.27 -8.14 -31.39
C ILE A 212 -11.72 -7.33 -32.60
N ASP A 213 -12.60 -6.35 -32.42
CA ASP A 213 -13.08 -5.51 -33.50
C ASP A 213 -11.96 -4.66 -34.12
N VAL A 214 -11.04 -4.15 -33.29
CA VAL A 214 -9.85 -3.43 -33.76
C VAL A 214 -8.95 -4.34 -34.60
N ILE A 215 -8.66 -5.56 -34.14
CA ILE A 215 -7.84 -6.52 -34.89
C ILE A 215 -8.52 -6.89 -36.20
N ARG A 216 -9.84 -7.13 -36.17
CA ARG A 216 -10.62 -7.43 -37.37
C ARG A 216 -10.54 -6.29 -38.37
N ALA A 217 -10.84 -5.07 -37.95
CA ALA A 217 -10.80 -3.89 -38.80
C ALA A 217 -9.41 -3.67 -39.40
N ALA A 218 -8.36 -3.72 -38.60
CA ALA A 218 -6.99 -3.58 -39.09
C ALA A 218 -6.61 -4.67 -40.10
N THR A 219 -7.06 -5.92 -39.88
CA THR A 219 -6.82 -7.02 -40.82
C THR A 219 -7.60 -6.82 -42.12
N GLU A 220 -8.86 -6.39 -42.04
CA GLU A 220 -9.69 -6.09 -43.21
C GLU A 220 -9.12 -4.91 -44.02
N GLU A 221 -8.69 -3.84 -43.36
CA GLU A 221 -8.02 -2.71 -44.00
C GLU A 221 -6.74 -3.15 -44.70
N LEU A 222 -5.90 -3.95 -44.03
CA LEU A 222 -4.66 -4.47 -44.60
C LEU A 222 -4.91 -5.33 -45.84
N MET A 223 -5.86 -6.27 -45.75
CA MET A 223 -6.19 -7.20 -46.83
C MET A 223 -6.90 -6.55 -48.02
N ASN A 224 -7.46 -5.36 -47.84
CA ASN A 224 -8.17 -4.63 -48.89
C ASN A 224 -7.44 -3.36 -49.36
N CYS A 225 -6.27 -3.02 -48.78
CA CYS A 225 -5.51 -1.85 -49.18
C CYS A 225 -4.73 -2.10 -50.47
N GLU A 226 -5.34 -1.73 -51.60
CA GLU A 226 -4.76 -1.87 -52.93
C GLU A 226 -3.45 -1.09 -53.08
N GLU A 227 -3.34 0.10 -52.49
CA GLU A 227 -2.13 0.91 -52.53
C GLU A 227 -0.96 0.24 -51.82
N LEU A 228 -1.22 -0.36 -50.64
CA LEU A 228 -0.22 -1.12 -49.93
C LEU A 228 0.22 -2.34 -50.74
N HIS A 229 -0.73 -3.09 -51.29
CA HIS A 229 -0.41 -4.22 -52.17
C HIS A 229 0.43 -3.80 -53.37
N ALA A 230 0.11 -2.67 -54.01
CA ALA A 230 0.88 -2.12 -55.11
C ALA A 230 2.32 -1.77 -54.69
N ILE A 231 2.50 -1.13 -53.52
CA ILE A 231 3.82 -0.81 -52.97
C ILE A 231 4.62 -2.10 -52.72
N LEU A 232 4.01 -3.11 -52.09
CA LEU A 232 4.67 -4.40 -51.82
C LEU A 232 5.11 -5.08 -53.13
N HIS A 233 4.27 -5.02 -54.17
CA HIS A 233 4.62 -5.52 -55.51
C HIS A 233 5.78 -4.75 -56.15
N LEU A 234 5.80 -3.42 -56.05
CA LEU A 234 6.90 -2.60 -56.57
C LEU A 234 8.22 -2.90 -55.84
N VAL A 235 8.17 -3.06 -54.51
CA VAL A 235 9.35 -3.44 -53.72
C VAL A 235 9.84 -4.83 -54.13
N LEU A 236 8.94 -5.79 -54.35
CA LEU A 236 9.31 -7.12 -54.83
C LEU A 236 9.96 -7.07 -56.21
N GLN A 237 9.42 -6.28 -57.15
CA GLN A 237 9.99 -6.09 -58.48
C GLN A 237 11.37 -5.47 -58.42
N ALA A 238 11.54 -4.38 -57.66
CA ALA A 238 12.83 -3.73 -57.46
C ALA A 238 13.86 -4.70 -56.84
N GLY A 239 13.45 -5.44 -55.80
CA GLY A 239 14.28 -6.45 -55.14
C GLY A 239 14.72 -7.56 -56.09
N ASN A 240 13.83 -8.04 -56.95
CA ASN A 240 14.13 -9.07 -57.95
C ASN A 240 15.09 -8.55 -59.04
N ILE A 241 14.94 -7.30 -59.49
CA ILE A 241 15.87 -6.68 -60.46
C ILE A 241 17.27 -6.53 -59.85
N MET A 242 17.37 -6.01 -58.63
CA MET A 242 18.66 -5.82 -57.95
C MET A 242 19.37 -7.16 -57.68
N ASN A 243 18.60 -8.23 -57.47
CA ASN A 243 19.12 -9.56 -57.17
C ASN A 243 19.05 -10.53 -58.36
N ALA A 244 18.97 -10.05 -59.61
CA ALA A 244 18.76 -10.86 -60.80
C ALA A 244 19.79 -11.98 -61.06
N HIS A 245 20.92 -12.00 -60.34
CA HIS A 245 21.92 -13.07 -60.35
C HIS A 245 21.59 -14.23 -59.37
N LYS A 246 20.47 -14.15 -58.65
CA LYS A 246 19.94 -15.17 -57.72
C LYS A 246 18.53 -15.60 -58.16
N VAL A 247 18.02 -16.68 -57.56
CA VAL A 247 16.65 -17.17 -57.80
C VAL A 247 15.65 -16.06 -57.45
N LEU A 248 14.68 -15.81 -58.35
CA LEU A 248 13.62 -14.83 -58.17
C LEU A 248 12.70 -15.23 -57.01
N CYS A 249 12.33 -14.27 -56.17
CA CYS A 249 11.40 -14.49 -55.06
C CYS A 249 9.96 -14.21 -55.49
N SER A 250 9.03 -15.09 -55.11
CA SER A 250 7.57 -14.91 -55.30
C SER A 250 6.90 -14.19 -54.13
N GLY A 251 7.65 -13.93 -53.06
CA GLY A 251 7.23 -13.18 -51.89
C GLY A 251 8.46 -12.74 -51.09
N CYS A 252 8.34 -11.65 -50.36
CA CYS A 252 9.39 -11.15 -49.49
C CYS A 252 8.78 -10.82 -48.12
N GLN A 253 9.41 -11.28 -47.05
CA GLN A 253 9.06 -10.81 -45.72
C GLN A 253 9.68 -9.42 -45.57
N ILE A 254 8.82 -8.41 -45.64
CA ILE A 254 9.17 -7.04 -45.24
C ILE A 254 8.80 -6.97 -43.77
N PHE A 255 9.80 -6.73 -42.91
CA PHE A 255 9.84 -6.89 -41.44
C PHE A 255 10.48 -8.20 -40.95
#